data_AF-A0A368GIQ9-F1
#
_entry.id   AF-A0A368GIQ9-F1
#
_cell.length_a   1.000
_cell.length_b   1.000
_cell.length_c   1.000
_cell.angle_alpha   90.00
_cell.angle_beta   90.00
_cell.angle_gamma   90.00
#
_symmetry.space_group_name_H-M   'P 1'
#
loop_
_entity.id
_entity.type
_entity.pdbx_description
1 polymer ?
#
loop_
_entity_poly.entity_id
_entity_poly.type
_entity_poly.pdbx_seq_one_letter_code
_entity_poly.pdbx_strand_id
1 'polypeptide(L)'
;MVLNNSVVVNKVPHQDALEIGFFEGGVYNIGNSSFYDITLKQFEEMVAKVTSHLPLPSRPESFGDNLSQIPEDGEWETTTGGLSAQPTPISQGSFRETSLPQTPAPVSRVSSFSKFVRRNIISPITDLIPYDSIRKRQETIKIQEEFCPYEAESPDELAIIMGAKLYGITLEDKSATDITIGLPDGSKEKFPVLQTLPFHSERKRMSVVLDTPAGPLLYCKGADSAILSRLRRPTEAESVHCSILKARLDEYSCKGLRTLAFAMRLLKQEEWDEFMDSYRFVMSVTSNDRDQLLSQKADEIEKELELLGVTGVEDRLQVCSSH
;
A
#
# COMPACT_ATOMS: atom_id res chain seq x y z
N MET A 1 -9.63 3.71 4.45
CA MET A 1 -9.20 4.17 3.10
C MET A 1 -7.68 4.04 2.95
N VAL A 2 -6.89 4.71 3.80
CA VAL A 2 -5.42 4.61 3.75
C VAL A 2 -4.90 3.21 4.09
N LEU A 3 -5.50 2.49 5.04
CA LEU A 3 -4.96 1.17 5.44
C LEU A 3 -5.18 0.05 4.41
N ASN A 4 -6.25 0.11 3.61
CA ASN A 4 -6.58 -0.89 2.61
C ASN A 4 -6.36 -0.29 1.21
N ASN A 5 -5.13 -0.32 0.71
CA ASN A 5 -4.75 0.16 -0.62
C ASN A 5 -3.64 -0.72 -1.23
N SER A 6 -3.34 -0.57 -2.52
CA SER A 6 -2.16 -1.13 -3.18
C SER A 6 -0.97 -0.16 -3.26
N VAL A 7 -1.20 1.16 -3.10
CA VAL A 7 -0.18 2.22 -3.08
C VAL A 7 1.08 1.85 -2.26
N VAL A 8 2.23 2.05 -2.89
CA VAL A 8 3.58 1.88 -2.34
C VAL A 8 4.16 3.25 -2.00
N VAL A 9 4.92 3.31 -0.89
CA VAL A 9 5.64 4.52 -0.49
C VAL A 9 7.11 4.37 -0.89
N ASN A 10 7.53 5.16 -1.86
CA ASN A 10 8.90 5.21 -2.31
C ASN A 10 9.62 6.43 -1.70
N LYS A 11 10.53 6.16 -0.75
CA LYS A 11 11.30 7.19 -0.05
C LYS A 11 12.57 7.62 -0.79
N VAL A 12 12.92 6.90 -1.87
CA VAL A 12 14.10 7.20 -2.69
C VAL A 12 13.63 7.57 -4.09
N PRO A 13 13.80 8.81 -4.55
CA PRO A 13 13.44 9.18 -5.92
C PRO A 13 14.21 8.29 -6.91
N HIS A 14 13.50 7.47 -7.68
CA HIS A 14 14.09 6.79 -8.82
C HIS A 14 14.33 7.83 -9.91
N GLN A 15 15.58 7.97 -10.34
CA GLN A 15 15.87 8.62 -11.61
C GLN A 15 15.83 7.53 -12.67
N ASP A 16 14.76 7.50 -13.47
CA ASP A 16 14.73 6.70 -14.68
C ASP A 16 15.69 7.31 -15.69
N ALA A 17 16.96 6.89 -15.63
CA ALA A 17 17.96 7.21 -16.62
C ALA A 17 17.88 6.15 -17.74
N LEU A 18 17.40 6.55 -18.91
CA LEU A 18 17.51 5.70 -20.09
C LEU A 18 18.99 5.66 -20.49
N GLU A 19 19.60 4.47 -20.48
CA GLU A 19 20.92 4.32 -21.08
C GLU A 19 20.84 4.69 -22.56
N ILE A 20 21.72 5.60 -22.97
CA ILE A 20 21.90 5.89 -24.39
C ILE A 20 22.54 4.64 -24.98
N GLY A 21 21.81 3.94 -25.83
CA GLY A 21 22.25 2.67 -26.42
C GLY A 21 23.57 2.78 -27.19
N PHE A 22 24.12 1.64 -27.61
CA PHE A 22 25.40 1.55 -28.31
C PHE A 22 25.28 0.80 -29.63
N PHE A 23 26.24 1.03 -30.54
CA PHE A 23 26.35 0.27 -31.78
C PHE A 23 27.31 -0.92 -31.62
N GLU A 24 26.86 -2.10 -32.03
CA GLU A 24 27.70 -3.29 -32.16
C GLU A 24 27.40 -3.99 -33.48
N GLY A 25 28.43 -4.22 -34.31
CA GLY A 25 28.25 -4.92 -35.59
C GLY A 25 27.32 -4.22 -36.60
N GLY A 26 27.10 -2.91 -36.47
CA GLY A 26 26.15 -2.16 -37.31
C GLY A 26 24.70 -2.19 -36.83
N VAL A 27 24.43 -2.78 -35.66
CA VAL A 27 23.12 -2.85 -35.02
C VAL A 27 23.12 -1.92 -33.80
N TYR A 28 22.05 -1.15 -33.63
CA TYR A 28 21.88 -0.30 -32.45
C TYR A 28 21.22 -1.10 -31.32
N ASN A 29 21.84 -1.13 -30.15
CA ASN A 29 21.36 -1.85 -28.97
C ASN A 29 21.03 -0.89 -27.84
N ILE A 30 19.86 -1.02 -27.22
CA ILE A 30 19.46 -0.24 -26.05
C ILE A 30 18.74 -1.15 -25.05
N GLY A 31 19.28 -1.25 -23.83
CA GLY A 31 18.87 -2.27 -22.87
C GLY A 31 18.94 -3.67 -23.49
N ASN A 32 17.84 -4.42 -23.43
CA ASN A 32 17.73 -5.77 -24.00
C ASN A 32 17.13 -5.79 -25.43
N SER A 33 17.07 -4.63 -26.11
CA SER A 33 16.49 -4.50 -27.45
C SER A 33 17.55 -4.16 -28.49
N SER A 34 17.39 -4.72 -29.70
CA SER A 34 18.27 -4.49 -30.85
C SER A 34 17.48 -3.95 -32.05
N PHE A 35 18.01 -2.92 -32.68
CA PHE A 35 17.41 -2.19 -33.80
C PHE A 35 18.36 -2.22 -35.00
N TYR A 36 17.87 -2.73 -36.12
CA TYR A 36 18.65 -2.95 -37.35
C TYR A 36 18.48 -1.84 -38.39
N ASP A 37 17.51 -0.95 -38.18
CA ASP A 37 17.10 0.14 -39.06
C ASP A 37 17.67 1.50 -38.65
N ILE A 38 18.30 1.57 -37.47
CA ILE A 38 18.94 2.78 -36.98
C ILE A 38 20.38 2.83 -37.49
N THR A 39 20.69 3.85 -38.29
CA THR A 39 22.05 4.12 -38.76
C THR A 39 22.85 4.94 -37.74
N LEU A 40 24.18 4.79 -37.75
CA LEU A 40 25.07 5.54 -36.86
C LEU A 40 24.84 7.06 -36.94
N LYS A 41 24.59 7.59 -38.14
CA LYS A 41 24.29 9.01 -38.35
C LYS A 41 23.00 9.46 -37.66
N GLN A 42 21.93 8.64 -37.74
CA GLN A 42 20.66 8.94 -37.07
C GLN A 42 20.81 8.91 -35.54
N PHE A 43 21.64 8.00 -35.02
CA PHE A 43 21.96 7.94 -33.61
C PHE A 43 22.74 9.17 -33.13
N GLU A 44 23.81 9.57 -33.84
CA GLU A 44 24.58 10.77 -33.51
C GLU A 44 23.69 12.03 -33.51
N GLU A 45 22.79 12.15 -34.48
CA GLU A 45 21.80 13.24 -34.53
C GLU A 45 20.79 13.18 -33.36
N MET A 46 20.36 11.98 -32.96
CA MET A 46 19.45 11.77 -31.82
C MET A 46 20.14 12.16 -30.50
N VAL A 47 21.37 11.72 -30.27
CA VAL A 47 22.15 12.06 -29.08
C VAL A 47 22.43 13.56 -29.03
N ALA A 48 22.82 14.18 -30.15
CA ALA A 48 23.03 15.63 -30.21
C ALA A 48 21.78 16.43 -29.85
N LYS A 49 20.58 15.97 -30.25
CA LYS A 49 19.29 16.60 -29.88
C LYS A 49 18.99 16.46 -28.40
N VAL A 50 19.23 15.29 -27.80
CA VAL A 50 18.96 15.04 -26.37
C VAL A 50 19.95 15.79 -25.47
N THR A 51 21.24 15.80 -25.85
CA THR A 51 22.31 16.39 -25.03
C THR A 51 22.35 17.92 -25.12
N SER A 52 21.75 18.54 -26.15
CA SER A 52 21.69 20.00 -26.27
C SER A 52 20.72 20.69 -25.30
N HIS A 53 19.89 19.92 -24.58
CA HIS A 53 18.93 20.42 -23.59
C HIS A 53 19.31 20.15 -22.12
N LEU A 54 20.45 19.49 -21.86
CA LEU A 54 20.91 19.16 -20.50
C LEU A 54 22.12 20.03 -20.10
N PRO A 55 22.13 20.67 -18.91
CA PRO A 55 23.35 21.28 -18.39
C PRO A 55 24.36 20.17 -18.03
N LEU A 56 25.59 20.30 -18.52
CA LEU A 56 26.70 19.38 -18.21
C LEU A 56 26.95 19.31 -16.69
N PRO A 57 27.01 18.12 -16.07
CA PRO A 57 27.52 18.00 -14.71
C PRO A 57 29.04 18.17 -14.70
N SER A 58 29.54 19.02 -13.81
CA SER A 58 30.97 19.22 -13.59
C SER A 58 31.58 17.95 -12.96
N ARG A 59 32.45 17.27 -13.69
CA ARG A 59 33.22 16.11 -13.20
C ARG A 59 34.20 16.58 -12.11
N PRO A 60 34.29 15.91 -10.94
CA PRO A 60 35.36 16.16 -9.99
C PRO A 60 36.69 15.63 -10.55
N GLU A 61 37.74 16.45 -10.51
CA GLU A 61 39.08 16.06 -10.91
C GLU A 61 39.74 15.12 -9.89
N SER A 62 40.54 14.19 -10.43
CA SER A 62 41.59 13.39 -9.78
C SER A 62 41.16 12.26 -8.82
N PHE A 63 41.30 11.02 -9.30
CA PHE A 63 41.81 9.92 -8.48
C PHE A 63 43.07 9.39 -9.17
N GLY A 64 44.16 9.40 -8.40
CA GLY A 64 45.52 9.19 -8.89
C GLY A 64 45.81 7.77 -9.38
N ASP A 65 46.83 7.71 -10.22
CA ASP A 65 47.51 6.52 -10.71
C ASP A 65 47.83 5.54 -9.57
N ASN A 66 47.31 4.32 -9.69
CA ASN A 66 48.00 3.09 -9.27
C ASN A 66 47.26 1.87 -9.84
N LEU A 67 47.46 1.64 -11.13
CA LEU A 67 47.27 0.33 -11.77
C LEU A 67 48.64 -0.35 -11.82
N SER A 68 48.93 -1.21 -10.84
CA SER A 68 49.81 -2.36 -11.05
C SER A 68 49.64 -3.37 -9.91
N GLN A 69 49.65 -4.65 -10.29
CA GLN A 69 49.62 -5.87 -9.45
C GLN A 69 48.23 -6.49 -9.22
N ILE A 70 47.71 -7.10 -10.28
CA ILE A 70 46.89 -8.32 -10.17
C ILE A 70 47.85 -9.49 -10.47
N PRO A 71 48.05 -10.47 -9.57
CA PRO A 71 48.51 -11.78 -9.96
C PRO A 71 47.29 -12.63 -10.39
N GLU A 72 47.38 -13.19 -11.59
CA GLU A 72 46.57 -14.30 -12.08
C GLU A 72 46.90 -15.59 -11.28
N ASP A 73 45.95 -16.53 -11.32
CA ASP A 73 46.05 -17.97 -11.00
C ASP A 73 45.50 -18.48 -9.64
N GLY A 74 44.67 -19.53 -9.71
CA GLY A 74 44.37 -20.49 -8.62
C GLY A 74 42.92 -20.50 -8.13
N GLU A 75 42.02 -21.26 -8.76
CA GLU A 75 41.56 -22.61 -8.34
C GLU A 75 40.53 -22.63 -7.19
N TRP A 76 39.38 -23.25 -7.48
CA TRP A 76 38.31 -23.55 -6.53
C TRP A 76 38.65 -24.82 -5.74
N GLU A 77 38.71 -24.74 -4.40
CA GLU A 77 38.61 -25.93 -3.54
C GLU A 77 37.69 -25.73 -2.32
N THR A 78 36.62 -26.51 -2.32
CA THR A 78 35.84 -26.96 -1.17
C THR A 78 36.65 -27.94 -0.31
N THR A 79 36.61 -27.82 1.04
CA THR A 79 36.21 -28.91 1.98
C THR A 79 36.45 -28.63 3.48
N THR A 80 35.39 -28.84 4.26
CA THR A 80 35.26 -29.49 5.59
C THR A 80 36.40 -29.54 6.63
N GLY A 81 36.03 -29.30 7.90
CA GLY A 81 36.69 -29.93 9.07
C GLY A 81 36.39 -29.26 10.41
N GLY A 82 35.55 -29.90 11.25
CA GLY A 82 35.28 -29.48 12.64
C GLY A 82 36.21 -30.11 13.68
N LEU A 83 35.98 -29.78 14.97
CA LEU A 83 36.20 -30.52 16.25
C LEU A 83 36.27 -29.46 17.41
N SER A 84 35.29 -29.40 18.33
CA SER A 84 35.12 -30.16 19.59
C SER A 84 36.00 -29.70 20.77
N ALA A 85 35.37 -29.16 21.83
CA ALA A 85 35.62 -29.50 23.25
C ALA A 85 34.62 -28.80 24.21
N GLN A 86 34.07 -29.58 25.15
CA GLN A 86 33.10 -29.30 26.24
C GLN A 86 33.86 -29.31 27.64
N PRO A 87 33.25 -29.31 28.86
CA PRO A 87 32.41 -28.29 29.54
C PRO A 87 32.59 -28.18 31.11
N THR A 88 31.70 -27.40 31.79
CA THR A 88 31.18 -27.48 33.21
C THR A 88 32.03 -27.04 34.44
N PRO A 89 31.47 -26.82 35.69
CA PRO A 89 30.07 -26.94 36.24
C PRO A 89 29.55 -25.75 37.14
N ILE A 90 28.24 -25.46 37.27
CA ILE A 90 27.14 -25.88 38.22
C ILE A 90 27.18 -25.37 39.68
N SER A 91 26.09 -24.73 40.15
CA SER A 91 25.41 -24.88 41.47
C SER A 91 24.27 -23.84 41.62
N GLN A 92 23.19 -23.98 42.40
CA GLN A 92 22.06 -24.93 42.50
C GLN A 92 21.00 -24.30 43.47
N GLY A 93 19.71 -24.57 43.25
CA GLY A 93 18.63 -24.62 44.27
C GLY A 93 17.58 -23.50 44.24
N SER A 94 16.28 -23.68 44.57
CA SER A 94 15.35 -24.83 44.68
C SER A 94 13.94 -24.33 45.10
N PHE A 95 12.89 -24.78 44.40
CA PHE A 95 11.52 -25.21 44.81
C PHE A 95 10.43 -24.34 45.54
N ARG A 96 9.22 -24.32 44.90
CA ARG A 96 7.78 -24.46 45.33
C ARG A 96 7.14 -23.41 46.29
N GLU A 97 5.82 -23.07 46.28
CA GLU A 97 4.56 -23.72 45.86
C GLU A 97 3.36 -22.71 45.75
N THR A 98 2.38 -23.02 44.87
CA THR A 98 0.91 -22.69 44.81
C THR A 98 0.23 -21.44 45.43
N SER A 99 -0.59 -20.72 44.63
CA SER A 99 -2.05 -20.48 44.85
C SER A 99 -2.71 -19.55 43.78
N LEU A 100 -3.90 -19.91 43.29
CA LEU A 100 -4.96 -19.03 42.72
C LEU A 100 -6.06 -18.85 43.81
N PRO A 101 -7.12 -17.99 43.69
CA PRO A 101 -7.54 -17.08 42.60
C PRO A 101 -7.97 -15.65 43.07
N GLN A 102 -7.86 -14.59 42.23
CA GLN A 102 -8.70 -13.37 42.36
C GLN A 102 -8.87 -12.63 41.01
N THR A 103 -10.12 -12.30 40.66
CA THR A 103 -10.55 -11.23 39.73
C THR A 103 -11.65 -10.42 40.44
N PRO A 104 -12.00 -9.19 40.00
CA PRO A 104 -11.33 -8.27 39.08
C PRO A 104 -11.22 -6.81 39.61
N ALA A 105 -10.39 -5.98 38.97
CA ALA A 105 -10.55 -4.52 38.97
C ALA A 105 -10.53 -4.01 37.52
N PRO A 106 -11.38 -3.03 37.15
CA PRO A 106 -11.62 -2.68 35.75
C PRO A 106 -10.49 -1.79 35.22
N VAL A 107 -9.78 -2.26 34.19
CA VAL A 107 -8.80 -1.42 33.49
C VAL A 107 -9.54 -0.56 32.48
N SER A 108 -9.84 0.66 32.90
CA SER A 108 -10.40 1.73 32.07
C SER A 108 -9.38 2.20 31.02
N ARG A 109 -9.35 1.58 29.84
CA ARG A 109 -8.61 2.15 28.68
C ARG A 109 -9.21 1.91 27.29
N VAL A 110 -10.43 1.38 27.21
CA VAL A 110 -11.16 1.18 25.92
C VAL A 110 -12.06 2.38 25.56
N SER A 111 -12.07 3.44 26.40
CA SER A 111 -12.96 4.59 26.21
C SER A 111 -12.48 5.64 25.19
N SER A 112 -11.19 5.71 24.84
CA SER A 112 -10.68 6.87 24.08
C SER A 112 -10.75 6.65 22.56
N PHE A 113 -10.55 5.43 22.08
CA PHE A 113 -10.55 5.14 20.64
C PHE A 113 -11.97 5.10 20.05
N SER A 114 -12.93 4.50 20.78
CA SER A 114 -14.35 4.49 20.40
C SER A 114 -15.01 5.87 20.42
N LYS A 115 -14.46 6.83 21.20
CA LYS A 115 -14.90 8.24 21.20
C LYS A 115 -14.24 9.06 20.09
N PHE A 116 -12.99 8.76 19.71
CA PHE A 116 -12.29 9.47 18.63
C PHE A 116 -12.93 9.20 17.26
N VAL A 117 -13.25 7.93 16.98
CA VAL A 117 -13.95 7.53 15.73
C VAL A 117 -15.39 8.06 15.69
N ARG A 118 -16.05 8.22 16.84
CA ARG A 118 -17.44 8.74 16.92
C ARG A 118 -17.56 10.26 16.91
N ARG A 119 -16.49 11.03 17.16
CA ARG A 119 -16.58 12.49 17.36
C ARG A 119 -16.07 13.33 16.18
N ASN A 120 -15.34 12.73 15.24
CA ASN A 120 -14.72 13.45 14.11
C ASN A 120 -15.17 12.98 12.71
N ILE A 121 -16.23 12.18 12.63
CA ILE A 121 -16.87 11.84 11.35
C ILE A 121 -18.27 12.41 11.42
N ILE A 122 -18.74 13.03 10.33
CA ILE A 122 -20.03 13.71 10.14
C ILE A 122 -19.92 15.24 10.24
N SER A 123 -19.21 15.82 9.26
CA SER A 123 -19.80 16.88 8.44
C SER A 123 -19.74 16.44 6.97
N PRO A 124 -20.70 16.79 6.12
CA PRO A 124 -20.63 16.53 4.68
C PRO A 124 -19.34 17.09 4.10
N ILE A 125 -18.65 16.32 3.25
CA ILE A 125 -17.47 16.74 2.48
C ILE A 125 -17.76 17.99 1.62
N THR A 126 -19.03 18.29 1.38
CA THR A 126 -19.49 19.46 0.61
C THR A 126 -19.50 20.79 1.38
N ASP A 127 -19.42 20.80 2.71
CA ASP A 127 -19.75 22.00 3.49
C ASP A 127 -18.51 22.80 3.95
N LEU A 128 -17.30 22.37 3.57
CA LEU A 128 -16.04 22.99 3.99
C LEU A 128 -15.33 23.81 2.89
N ILE A 129 -15.93 23.94 1.71
CA ILE A 129 -15.39 24.79 0.64
C ILE A 129 -16.48 25.78 0.22
N PRO A 130 -16.38 27.07 0.60
CA PRO A 130 -17.22 28.11 0.02
C PRO A 130 -16.94 28.19 -1.48
N TYR A 131 -17.89 27.73 -2.30
CA TYR A 131 -17.80 27.66 -3.76
C TYR A 131 -17.59 29.04 -4.43
N ASP A 132 -17.74 30.13 -3.68
CA ASP A 132 -17.70 31.51 -4.19
C ASP A 132 -16.35 32.24 -4.07
N SER A 133 -15.30 31.61 -3.51
CA SER A 133 -13.99 32.29 -3.33
C SER A 133 -12.92 31.95 -4.39
N ILE A 134 -13.16 30.96 -5.27
CA ILE A 134 -12.19 30.54 -6.29
C ILE A 134 -12.47 31.25 -7.62
N ARG A 135 -12.51 32.59 -7.58
CA ARG A 135 -12.52 33.40 -8.82
C ARG A 135 -11.94 34.78 -8.58
N LYS A 136 -10.67 34.85 -8.18
CA LYS A 136 -9.71 35.92 -8.53
C LYS A 136 -8.41 35.80 -7.71
N ARG A 137 -7.41 35.17 -8.33
CA ARG A 137 -5.99 35.59 -8.41
C ARG A 137 -5.18 34.35 -8.80
N GLN A 138 -4.93 34.20 -10.10
CA GLN A 138 -3.75 33.47 -10.57
C GLN A 138 -2.53 34.30 -10.18
N GLU A 139 -2.07 34.16 -8.95
CA GLU A 139 -0.66 34.40 -8.66
C GLU A 139 0.01 33.04 -8.82
N THR A 140 0.88 32.93 -9.82
CA THR A 140 1.67 31.75 -10.11
C THR A 140 2.66 31.54 -8.98
N ILE A 141 2.21 30.89 -7.90
CA ILE A 141 3.10 30.31 -6.90
C ILE A 141 3.87 29.23 -7.65
N LYS A 142 5.19 29.42 -7.80
CA LYS A 142 6.10 28.33 -8.17
C LYS A 142 6.07 27.33 -7.02
N ILE A 143 5.11 26.41 -7.05
CA ILE A 143 5.13 25.23 -6.20
C ILE A 143 6.37 24.47 -6.67
N GLN A 144 7.44 24.44 -5.86
CA GLN A 144 8.43 23.38 -5.99
C GLN A 144 7.61 22.09 -5.95
N GLU A 145 7.59 21.33 -7.05
CA GLU A 145 6.89 20.05 -7.08
C GLU A 145 7.40 19.21 -5.92
N GLU A 146 6.62 19.20 -4.84
CA GLU A 146 6.92 18.44 -3.65
C GLU A 146 6.88 16.98 -4.11
N PHE A 147 8.02 16.31 -4.07
CA PHE A 147 8.17 14.93 -4.51
C PHE A 147 7.01 14.09 -3.98
N CYS A 148 6.24 13.49 -4.90
CA CYS A 148 5.15 12.59 -4.55
C CYS A 148 5.74 11.19 -4.32
N PRO A 149 5.86 10.71 -3.07
CA PRO A 149 6.47 9.42 -2.78
C PRO A 149 5.50 8.25 -3.05
N TYR A 150 4.34 8.49 -3.66
CA TYR A 150 3.28 7.50 -3.80
C TYR A 150 3.25 6.93 -5.21
N GLU A 151 3.38 5.62 -5.31
CA GLU A 151 3.22 4.84 -6.55
C GLU A 151 2.03 3.92 -6.38
N ALA A 152 1.12 3.86 -7.35
CA ALA A 152 -0.12 3.09 -7.25
C ALA A 152 -0.42 2.33 -8.54
N GLU A 153 -0.96 1.12 -8.43
CA GLU A 153 -1.41 0.34 -9.59
C GLU A 153 -2.64 0.94 -10.28
N SER A 154 -3.41 1.76 -9.55
CA SER A 154 -4.59 2.46 -10.07
C SER A 154 -4.60 3.93 -9.68
N PRO A 155 -4.97 4.84 -10.61
CA PRO A 155 -5.08 6.27 -10.32
C PRO A 155 -6.12 6.58 -9.25
N ASP A 156 -7.13 5.74 -9.06
CA ASP A 156 -8.16 5.94 -8.02
C ASP A 156 -7.58 5.83 -6.63
N GLU A 157 -6.68 4.87 -6.43
CA GLU A 157 -6.05 4.66 -5.13
C GLU A 157 -5.10 5.79 -4.78
N LEU A 158 -4.36 6.28 -5.79
CA LEU A 158 -3.54 7.47 -5.62
C LEU A 158 -4.40 8.67 -5.26
N ALA A 159 -5.51 8.89 -5.95
CA ALA A 159 -6.46 9.98 -5.65
C ALA A 159 -7.00 9.88 -4.21
N ILE A 160 -7.28 8.67 -3.73
CA ILE A 160 -7.71 8.43 -2.35
C ILE A 160 -6.61 8.79 -1.33
N ILE A 161 -5.36 8.40 -1.58
CA ILE A 161 -4.23 8.72 -0.68
C ILE A 161 -3.94 10.23 -0.68
N MET A 162 -3.99 10.86 -1.85
CA MET A 162 -3.86 12.30 -1.98
C MET A 162 -4.99 13.03 -1.26
N GLY A 163 -6.22 12.55 -1.41
CA GLY A 163 -7.38 13.07 -0.67
C GLY A 163 -7.17 12.98 0.84
N ALA A 164 -6.66 11.84 1.35
CA ALA A 164 -6.36 11.67 2.76
C ALA A 164 -5.28 12.65 3.27
N LYS A 165 -4.24 12.91 2.46
CA LYS A 165 -3.16 13.88 2.78
C LYS A 165 -3.73 15.27 3.04
N LEU A 166 -4.79 15.69 2.33
CA LEU A 166 -5.44 16.99 2.56
C LEU A 166 -6.09 17.12 3.95
N TYR A 167 -6.45 16.00 4.59
CA TYR A 167 -6.97 15.97 5.95
C TYR A 167 -5.88 15.75 7.01
N GLY A 168 -4.60 15.82 6.63
CA GLY A 168 -3.49 15.57 7.53
C GLY A 168 -3.25 14.08 7.83
N ILE A 169 -3.80 13.18 7.02
CA ILE A 169 -3.55 11.73 7.14
C ILE A 169 -2.63 11.30 6.01
N THR A 170 -1.41 10.88 6.35
CA THR A 170 -0.39 10.47 5.37
C THR A 170 -0.10 8.97 5.44
N LEU A 171 0.26 8.36 4.32
CA LEU A 171 0.81 7.00 4.30
C LEU A 171 2.34 7.14 4.40
N GLU A 172 2.90 6.82 5.56
CA GLU A 172 4.32 7.05 5.85
C GLU A 172 5.20 5.86 5.45
N ASP A 173 4.66 4.66 5.62
CA ASP A 173 5.34 3.43 5.26
C ASP A 173 4.33 2.31 5.04
N LYS A 174 4.71 1.35 4.21
CA LYS A 174 3.90 0.17 3.93
C LYS A 174 4.79 -0.98 3.50
N SER A 175 4.68 -2.07 4.24
CA SER A 175 5.35 -3.33 3.97
C SER A 175 4.35 -4.48 3.99
N ALA A 176 4.82 -5.70 3.73
CA ALA A 176 4.00 -6.89 3.86
C ALA A 176 3.57 -7.17 5.32
N THR A 177 4.32 -6.64 6.30
CA THR A 177 4.14 -6.94 7.73
C THR A 177 3.47 -5.81 8.50
N ASP A 178 3.52 -4.57 8.00
CA ASP A 178 2.96 -3.43 8.69
C ASP A 178 2.69 -2.22 7.79
N ILE A 179 1.77 -1.36 8.24
CA ILE A 179 1.42 -0.08 7.62
C ILE A 179 1.60 1.01 8.65
N THR A 180 2.31 2.08 8.30
CA THR A 180 2.47 3.26 9.15
C THR A 180 1.76 4.45 8.53
N ILE A 181 0.89 5.10 9.30
CA ILE A 181 0.19 6.32 8.89
C ILE A 181 0.61 7.49 9.78
N GLY A 182 0.69 8.68 9.20
CA GLY A 182 0.76 9.95 9.92
C GLY A 182 -0.64 10.45 10.21
N LEU A 183 -0.85 11.01 11.40
CA LEU A 183 -2.11 11.57 11.85
C LEU A 183 -2.05 13.11 11.84
N PRO A 184 -3.20 13.81 11.86
CA PRO A 184 -3.24 15.27 11.75
C PRO A 184 -2.59 16.00 12.93
N ASP A 185 -2.42 15.33 14.07
CA ASP A 185 -1.71 15.85 15.25
C ASP A 185 -0.18 15.69 15.16
N GLY A 186 0.33 15.17 14.04
CA GLY A 186 1.75 14.90 13.80
C GLY A 186 2.24 13.58 14.40
N SER A 187 1.39 12.83 15.11
CA SER A 187 1.74 11.51 15.60
C SER A 187 1.73 10.48 14.46
N LYS A 188 2.43 9.36 14.66
CA LYS A 188 2.46 8.24 13.72
C LYS A 188 1.87 7.01 14.39
N GLU A 189 1.04 6.28 13.66
CA GLU A 189 0.44 5.04 14.12
C GLU A 189 0.85 3.89 13.21
N LYS A 190 1.32 2.80 13.82
CA LYS A 190 1.83 1.61 13.12
C LYS A 190 0.86 0.46 13.35
N PHE A 191 0.40 -0.15 12.25
CA PHE A 191 -0.55 -1.25 12.23
C PHE A 191 0.13 -2.51 11.71
N PRO A 192 0.28 -3.56 12.53
CA PRO A 192 0.74 -4.86 12.03
C PRO A 192 -0.29 -5.47 11.08
N VAL A 193 0.17 -5.97 9.94
CA VAL A 193 -0.64 -6.65 8.93
C VAL A 193 -0.54 -8.15 9.18
N LEU A 194 -1.69 -8.78 9.40
CA LEU A 194 -1.81 -10.23 9.53
C LEU A 194 -1.89 -10.90 8.15
N GLN A 195 -2.69 -10.33 7.23
CA GLN A 195 -2.83 -10.86 5.87
C GLN A 195 -3.42 -9.80 4.94
N THR A 196 -2.96 -9.80 3.70
CA THR A 196 -3.61 -9.07 2.60
C THR A 196 -4.33 -10.06 1.69
N LEU A 197 -5.61 -9.80 1.40
CA LEU A 197 -6.43 -10.54 0.46
C LEU A 197 -6.50 -9.72 -0.85
N PRO A 198 -5.71 -10.07 -1.88
CA PRO A 198 -5.49 -9.24 -3.06
C PRO A 198 -6.72 -9.13 -3.94
N PHE A 199 -6.88 -8.02 -4.66
CA PHE A 199 -8.02 -7.82 -5.55
C PHE A 199 -8.21 -9.00 -6.50
N HIS A 200 -9.45 -9.46 -6.65
CA HIS A 200 -9.80 -10.50 -7.62
C HIS A 200 -11.04 -10.09 -8.40
N SER A 201 -11.03 -10.32 -9.72
CA SER A 201 -12.02 -9.82 -10.67
C SER A 201 -13.43 -10.36 -10.41
N GLU A 202 -13.56 -11.61 -9.96
CA GLU A 202 -14.86 -12.21 -9.61
C GLU A 202 -15.50 -11.54 -8.38
N ARG A 203 -14.72 -11.34 -7.32
CA ARG A 203 -15.19 -10.78 -6.05
C ARG A 203 -15.26 -9.25 -6.04
N LYS A 204 -14.54 -8.59 -6.97
CA LYS A 204 -14.51 -7.13 -7.21
C LYS A 204 -14.18 -6.30 -5.97
N ARG A 205 -13.33 -6.84 -5.09
CA ARG A 205 -12.93 -6.22 -3.82
C ARG A 205 -11.57 -6.73 -3.38
N MET A 206 -10.96 -6.04 -2.43
CA MET A 206 -9.73 -6.42 -1.75
C MET A 206 -9.82 -6.12 -0.26
N SER A 207 -9.05 -6.85 0.54
CA SER A 207 -9.07 -6.69 2.00
C SER A 207 -7.68 -6.74 2.60
N VAL A 208 -7.54 -6.13 3.78
CA VAL A 208 -6.38 -6.28 4.65
C VAL A 208 -6.89 -6.62 6.05
N VAL A 209 -6.21 -7.54 6.71
CA VAL A 209 -6.48 -7.91 8.10
C VAL A 209 -5.34 -7.38 8.94
N LEU A 210 -5.67 -6.56 9.94
CA LEU A 210 -4.71 -5.94 10.85
C LEU A 210 -4.80 -6.58 12.22
N ASP A 211 -3.66 -6.68 12.90
CA ASP A 211 -3.63 -7.06 14.31
C ASP A 211 -4.01 -5.85 15.17
N THR A 212 -5.00 -6.02 16.05
CA THR A 212 -5.43 -4.97 16.96
C THR A 212 -5.65 -5.51 18.36
N PRO A 213 -5.59 -4.67 19.41
CA PRO A 213 -5.84 -5.12 20.79
C PRO A 213 -7.24 -5.73 21.02
N ALA A 214 -8.19 -5.48 20.11
CA ALA A 214 -9.54 -6.04 20.18
C ALA A 214 -9.68 -7.38 19.44
N GLY A 215 -8.63 -7.82 18.73
CA GLY A 215 -8.61 -8.97 17.83
C GLY A 215 -8.32 -8.58 16.37
N PRO A 216 -8.27 -9.56 15.46
CA PRO A 216 -8.00 -9.32 14.04
C PRO A 216 -9.09 -8.44 13.41
N LEU A 217 -8.70 -7.32 12.80
CA LEU A 217 -9.61 -6.37 12.19
C LEU A 217 -9.48 -6.42 10.67
N LEU A 218 -10.53 -6.92 10.01
CA LEU A 218 -10.62 -6.99 8.56
C LEU A 218 -11.16 -5.65 8.02
N TYR A 219 -10.41 -5.01 7.14
CA TYR A 219 -10.88 -3.90 6.31
C TYR A 219 -11.08 -4.38 4.88
N CYS A 220 -12.24 -4.11 4.29
CA CYS A 220 -12.58 -4.48 2.93
C CYS A 220 -12.94 -3.23 2.11
N LYS A 221 -12.51 -3.19 0.85
CA LYS A 221 -12.94 -2.18 -0.12
C LYS A 221 -13.23 -2.81 -1.46
N GLY A 222 -14.20 -2.29 -2.18
CA GLY A 222 -14.52 -2.79 -3.50
C GLY A 222 -15.68 -2.08 -4.15
N ALA A 223 -16.19 -2.67 -5.22
CA ALA A 223 -17.38 -2.20 -5.91
C ALA A 223 -18.58 -2.14 -4.94
N ASP A 224 -19.45 -1.17 -5.20
CA ASP A 224 -20.73 -0.96 -4.51
C ASP A 224 -21.50 -2.26 -4.23
N SER A 225 -21.91 -2.95 -5.28
CA SER A 225 -22.67 -4.21 -5.22
C SER A 225 -21.92 -5.33 -4.50
N ALA A 226 -20.59 -5.38 -4.65
CA ALA A 226 -19.75 -6.40 -4.04
C ALA A 226 -19.64 -6.26 -2.51
N ILE A 227 -19.62 -5.02 -2.00
CA ILE A 227 -19.58 -4.74 -0.57
C ILE A 227 -20.99 -4.77 0.03
N LEU A 228 -21.97 -4.15 -0.62
CA LEU A 228 -23.34 -4.04 -0.10
C LEU A 228 -24.00 -5.41 0.12
N SER A 229 -23.69 -6.39 -0.71
CA SER A 229 -24.19 -7.78 -0.58
C SER A 229 -23.59 -8.56 0.60
N ARG A 230 -22.54 -8.03 1.24
CA ARG A 230 -21.81 -8.66 2.35
C ARG A 230 -21.99 -7.97 3.69
N LEU A 231 -22.80 -6.91 3.73
CA LEU A 231 -23.03 -6.18 4.96
C LEU A 231 -23.87 -7.01 5.95
N ARG A 232 -23.50 -6.95 7.23
CA ARG A 232 -24.42 -7.37 8.29
C ARG A 232 -25.61 -6.42 8.36
N ARG A 233 -26.68 -6.87 9.01
CA ARG A 233 -27.78 -5.97 9.36
C ARG A 233 -27.24 -4.86 10.27
N PRO A 234 -27.49 -3.58 9.95
CA PRO A 234 -27.07 -2.50 10.82
C PRO A 234 -27.83 -2.58 12.15
N THR A 235 -27.19 -2.16 13.24
CA THR A 235 -27.90 -1.90 14.49
C THR A 235 -28.80 -0.67 14.33
N GLU A 236 -29.73 -0.45 15.26
CA GLU A 236 -30.60 0.74 15.23
C GLU A 236 -29.79 2.05 15.20
N ALA A 237 -28.69 2.11 15.95
CA ALA A 237 -27.78 3.26 15.98
C ALA A 237 -27.05 3.49 14.64
N GLU A 238 -26.77 2.42 13.87
CA GLU A 238 -26.05 2.49 12.59
C GLU A 238 -26.99 2.62 11.40
N SER A 239 -28.27 2.28 11.56
CA SER A 239 -29.25 2.19 10.47
C SER A 239 -29.38 3.50 9.70
N VAL A 240 -29.45 4.62 10.42
CA VAL A 240 -29.50 5.96 9.82
C VAL A 240 -28.23 6.24 9.02
N HIS A 241 -27.06 5.96 9.60
CA HIS A 241 -25.77 6.20 8.94
C HIS A 241 -25.60 5.34 7.68
N CYS A 242 -25.92 4.05 7.77
CA CYS A 242 -25.87 3.12 6.65
C CYS A 242 -26.81 3.55 5.51
N SER A 243 -28.00 4.05 5.84
CA SER A 243 -28.95 4.55 4.85
C SER A 243 -28.44 5.81 4.14
N ILE A 244 -27.82 6.74 4.88
CA ILE A 244 -27.19 7.94 4.30
C ILE A 244 -26.05 7.56 3.36
N LEU A 245 -25.17 6.64 3.76
CA LEU A 245 -24.06 6.21 2.92
C LEU A 245 -24.52 5.54 1.62
N LYS A 246 -25.57 4.73 1.68
CA LYS A 246 -26.19 4.12 0.48
C LYS A 246 -26.77 5.19 -0.45
N ALA A 247 -27.49 6.17 0.09
CA ALA A 247 -28.01 7.28 -0.72
C ALA A 247 -26.90 8.11 -1.38
N ARG A 248 -25.77 8.35 -0.69
CA ARG A 248 -24.60 9.03 -1.28
C ARG A 248 -23.93 8.21 -2.37
N LEU A 249 -23.87 6.89 -2.20
CA LEU A 249 -23.36 5.98 -3.21
C LEU A 249 -24.18 6.06 -4.50
N ASP A 250 -25.50 6.03 -4.37
CA ASP A 250 -26.43 6.20 -5.50
C ASP A 250 -26.25 7.57 -6.18
N GLU A 251 -26.11 8.64 -5.38
CA GLU A 251 -25.86 9.99 -5.89
C GLU A 251 -24.55 10.09 -6.69
N TYR A 252 -23.46 9.50 -6.19
CA TYR A 252 -22.16 9.49 -6.87
C TYR A 252 -22.23 8.70 -8.18
N SER A 253 -22.88 7.54 -8.17
CA SER A 253 -23.10 6.74 -9.37
C SER A 253 -23.93 7.50 -10.41
N CYS A 254 -25.00 8.21 -10.01
CA CYS A 254 -25.79 9.05 -10.90
C CYS A 254 -25.00 10.22 -11.51
N LYS A 255 -23.99 10.73 -10.79
CA LYS A 255 -23.08 11.78 -11.27
C LYS A 255 -21.96 11.24 -12.18
N GLY A 256 -21.92 9.93 -12.44
CA GLY A 256 -20.88 9.31 -13.25
C GLY A 256 -19.52 9.19 -12.57
N LEU A 257 -19.48 9.34 -11.23
CA LEU A 257 -18.24 9.16 -10.48
C LEU A 257 -17.96 7.66 -10.31
N ARG A 258 -16.67 7.29 -10.30
CA ARG A 258 -16.25 5.94 -9.97
C ARG A 258 -16.39 5.73 -8.47
N THR A 259 -17.27 4.82 -8.08
CA THR A 259 -17.59 4.60 -6.68
C THR A 259 -16.82 3.43 -6.07
N LEU A 260 -16.44 3.57 -4.80
CA LEU A 260 -15.96 2.47 -3.98
C LEU A 260 -16.64 2.52 -2.62
N ALA A 261 -16.97 1.34 -2.08
CA ALA A 261 -17.48 1.19 -0.73
C ALA A 261 -16.39 0.60 0.17
N PHE A 262 -16.36 1.06 1.42
CA PHE A 262 -15.42 0.62 2.44
C PHE A 262 -16.19 0.04 3.60
N ALA A 263 -15.77 -1.13 4.06
CA ALA A 263 -16.39 -1.81 5.18
C ALA A 263 -15.32 -2.42 6.09
N MET A 264 -15.68 -2.78 7.32
CA MET A 264 -14.81 -3.53 8.22
C MET A 264 -15.55 -4.61 8.98
N ARG A 265 -14.81 -5.54 9.57
CA ARG A 265 -15.34 -6.51 10.52
C ARG A 265 -14.26 -6.85 11.55
N LEU A 266 -14.61 -6.76 12.82
CA LEU A 266 -13.79 -7.33 13.88
C LEU A 266 -14.04 -8.83 13.93
N LEU A 267 -12.98 -9.61 13.73
CA LEU A 267 -13.01 -11.06 13.73
C LEU A 267 -12.75 -11.58 15.14
N LYS A 268 -13.33 -12.74 15.46
CA LYS A 268 -12.91 -13.49 16.63
C LYS A 268 -11.56 -14.14 16.36
N GLN A 269 -10.74 -14.30 17.40
CA GLN A 269 -9.43 -14.91 17.24
C GLN A 269 -9.55 -16.35 16.71
N GLU A 270 -10.51 -17.13 17.23
CA GLU A 270 -10.72 -18.51 16.81
C GLU A 270 -11.14 -18.61 15.33
N GLU A 271 -12.01 -17.71 14.87
CA GLU A 271 -12.44 -17.63 13.47
C GLU A 271 -11.27 -17.29 12.54
N TRP A 272 -10.40 -16.38 12.99
CA TRP A 272 -9.20 -15.99 12.24
C TRP A 272 -8.19 -17.14 12.12
N ASP A 273 -7.96 -17.85 13.22
CA ASP A 273 -7.01 -18.96 13.26
C ASP A 273 -7.48 -20.11 12.34
N GLU A 274 -8.77 -20.48 12.42
CA GLU A 274 -9.38 -21.48 11.53
C GLU A 274 -9.29 -21.07 10.06
N PHE A 275 -9.59 -19.79 9.76
CA PHE A 275 -9.44 -19.26 8.41
C PHE A 275 -7.99 -19.39 7.92
N MET A 276 -7.01 -18.96 8.72
CA MET A 276 -5.61 -18.95 8.33
C MET A 276 -5.04 -20.35 8.13
N ASP A 277 -5.45 -21.33 8.92
CA ASP A 277 -5.06 -22.73 8.70
C ASP A 277 -5.52 -23.23 7.33
N SER A 278 -6.78 -22.96 6.97
CA SER A 278 -7.32 -23.33 5.66
C SER A 278 -6.71 -22.53 4.51
N TYR A 279 -6.44 -21.24 4.72
CA TYR A 279 -5.86 -20.34 3.73
C TYR A 279 -4.42 -20.74 3.42
N ARG A 280 -3.61 -21.00 4.46
CA ARG A 280 -2.23 -21.47 4.32
C ARG A 280 -2.15 -22.84 3.66
N PHE A 281 -3.09 -23.74 3.95
CA PHE A 281 -3.19 -25.01 3.25
C PHE A 281 -3.34 -24.79 1.74
N VAL A 282 -4.29 -23.96 1.31
CA VAL A 282 -4.48 -23.63 -0.12
C VAL A 282 -3.24 -22.96 -0.71
N MET A 283 -2.58 -22.05 0.01
CA MET A 283 -1.33 -21.43 -0.46
C MET A 283 -0.21 -22.44 -0.69
N SER A 284 -0.15 -23.51 0.11
CA SER A 284 0.88 -24.56 -0.01
C SER A 284 0.64 -25.55 -1.14
N VAL A 285 -0.59 -25.60 -1.68
CA VAL A 285 -0.96 -26.51 -2.76
C VAL A 285 -0.50 -25.93 -4.10
N THR A 286 0.37 -26.67 -4.79
CA THR A 286 0.75 -26.35 -6.17
C THR A 286 -0.34 -26.86 -7.13
N SER A 287 -1.30 -25.99 -7.47
CA SER A 287 -2.34 -26.28 -8.46
C SER A 287 -2.61 -25.05 -9.34
N ASN A 288 -3.13 -25.30 -10.55
CA ASN A 288 -3.56 -24.22 -11.45
C ASN A 288 -4.78 -23.45 -10.91
N ASP A 289 -5.57 -24.08 -10.04
CA ASP A 289 -6.78 -23.50 -9.45
C ASP A 289 -6.50 -22.76 -8.13
N ARG A 290 -5.23 -22.62 -7.73
CA ARG A 290 -4.83 -22.04 -6.43
C ARG A 290 -5.41 -20.64 -6.25
N ASP A 291 -5.31 -19.77 -7.24
CA ASP A 291 -5.80 -18.39 -7.14
C ASP A 291 -7.32 -18.34 -6.99
N GLN A 292 -8.05 -19.22 -7.67
CA GLN A 292 -9.50 -19.37 -7.52
C GLN A 292 -9.88 -19.86 -6.12
N LEU A 293 -9.18 -20.86 -5.59
CA LEU A 293 -9.40 -21.38 -4.24
C LEU A 293 -9.09 -20.33 -3.17
N LEU A 294 -8.03 -19.54 -3.33
CA LEU A 294 -7.70 -18.43 -2.43
C LEU A 294 -8.79 -17.33 -2.48
N SER A 295 -9.32 -17.04 -3.66
CA SER A 295 -10.45 -16.12 -3.84
C SER A 295 -11.70 -16.62 -3.11
N GLN A 296 -12.01 -17.93 -3.22
CA GLN A 296 -13.12 -18.55 -2.49
C GLN A 296 -12.91 -18.48 -0.97
N LYS A 297 -11.70 -18.74 -0.48
CA LYS A 297 -11.39 -18.57 0.95
C LYS A 297 -11.55 -17.13 1.40
N ALA A 298 -11.02 -16.16 0.66
CA ALA A 298 -11.24 -14.74 0.96
C ALA A 298 -12.74 -14.39 0.99
N ASP A 299 -13.54 -14.99 0.10
CA ASP A 299 -14.98 -14.79 0.06
C ASP A 299 -15.71 -15.32 1.31
N GLU A 300 -15.21 -16.39 1.93
CA GLU A 300 -15.77 -16.96 3.16
C GLU A 300 -15.65 -16.00 4.34
N ILE A 301 -14.50 -15.33 4.51
CA ILE A 301 -14.25 -14.41 5.63
C ILE A 301 -14.78 -12.98 5.37
N GLU A 302 -15.02 -12.61 4.12
CA GLU A 302 -15.57 -11.30 3.73
C GLU A 302 -17.11 -11.30 3.75
N LYS A 303 -17.68 -11.57 4.93
CA LYS A 303 -19.12 -11.56 5.21
C LYS A 303 -19.40 -10.78 6.49
N GLU A 304 -20.67 -10.45 6.73
CA GLU A 304 -21.12 -9.75 7.94
C GLU A 304 -20.39 -8.41 8.22
N LEU A 305 -20.07 -7.69 7.15
CA LEU A 305 -19.28 -6.46 7.22
C LEU A 305 -20.10 -5.25 7.71
N GLU A 306 -19.43 -4.29 8.31
CA GLU A 306 -19.96 -3.00 8.74
C GLU A 306 -19.54 -1.92 7.76
N LEU A 307 -20.51 -1.22 7.16
CA LEU A 307 -20.24 -0.16 6.20
C LEU A 307 -19.64 1.06 6.92
N LEU A 308 -18.50 1.53 6.43
CA LEU A 308 -17.76 2.67 6.99
C LEU A 308 -17.91 3.94 6.18
N GLY A 309 -17.96 3.81 4.87
CA GLY A 309 -17.92 4.97 3.99
C GLY A 309 -17.93 4.58 2.53
N VAL A 310 -18.12 5.60 1.70
CA VAL A 310 -18.14 5.49 0.25
C VAL A 310 -17.34 6.64 -0.35
N THR A 311 -16.74 6.42 -1.51
CA THR A 311 -16.03 7.45 -2.28
C THR A 311 -16.64 7.58 -3.66
N GLY A 312 -16.53 8.76 -4.25
CA GLY A 312 -16.75 9.00 -5.68
C GLY A 312 -15.53 9.70 -6.26
N VAL A 313 -14.79 9.00 -7.12
CA VAL A 313 -13.60 9.53 -7.81
C VAL A 313 -14.02 9.97 -9.21
N GLU A 314 -13.73 11.22 -9.56
CA GLU A 314 -13.98 11.74 -10.90
C GLU A 314 -12.88 11.25 -11.85
N ASP A 315 -13.26 10.59 -12.93
CA ASP A 315 -12.33 10.28 -14.02
C ASP A 315 -12.23 11.52 -14.92
N ARG A 316 -11.12 12.26 -14.80
CA ARG A 316 -10.88 13.40 -15.68
C ARG A 316 -10.47 12.89 -17.06
N LEU A 317 -11.47 12.70 -17.91
CA LEU A 317 -11.27 12.47 -19.34
C LEU A 317 -10.41 13.61 -19.90
N GLN A 318 -9.39 13.26 -20.69
CA GLN A 318 -8.63 14.26 -21.45
C GLN A 318 -9.64 15.11 -22.25
N VAL A 319 -9.50 16.43 -22.18
CA VAL A 319 -10.24 17.31 -23.07
C VAL A 319 -9.73 16.97 -24.47
N CYS A 320 -10.49 16.17 -25.22
CA CYS A 320 -10.29 16.10 -26.67
C CYS A 320 -10.42 17.53 -27.16
N SER A 321 -9.29 18.14 -27.50
CA SER A 321 -9.26 19.38 -28.26
C SER A 321 -9.92 19.08 -29.60
N SER A 322 -11.23 19.36 -29.67
CA SER A 322 -11.96 19.41 -30.92
C SER A 322 -11.33 20.52 -31.76
N HIS A 323 -10.54 20.09 -32.74
CA HIS A 323 -10.11 20.92 -33.86
C HIS A 323 -11.27 21.17 -34.82
#